data_AF-A0A6I2G6C4-F1
#
_entry.id   AF-A0A6I2G6C4-F1
#
_cell.length_a   1.000
_cell.length_b   1.000
_cell.length_c   1.000
_cell.angle_alpha   90.00
_cell.angle_beta   90.00
_cell.angle_gamma   90.00
#
_symmetry.space_group_name_H-M   'P 1'
#
loop_
_entity.id
_entity.type
_entity.pdbx_description
1 polymer ?
#
loop_
_entity_poly.entity_id
_entity_poly.type
_entity_poly.pdbx_seq_one_letter_code
_entity_poly.pdbx_strand_id
1 'polypeptide(L)'
;MLRQMIRIRRFEERCVRLYSSEAVCGFLHLYIGEEAVAAGLLGALEPEDAVVSTYRDHGHALARGVPMGPVFLELRTYRFRAHSMYDADRYRTKTEIEEWKVRDPIPRLFDELCATGTLKPEDRAALETAVGAEIDAAVTAAEAAPLEPVADLTRHVYAERK
;
A
#
# COMPACT_ATOMS: atom_id res chain seq x y z
N MET A 1 0.44 -25.17 -14.20
CA MET A 1 1.11 -23.95 -14.73
C MET A 1 0.22 -23.12 -15.65
N LEU A 2 -0.02 -23.50 -16.93
CA LEU A 2 -0.76 -22.64 -17.89
C LEU A 2 -2.15 -22.18 -17.42
N ARG A 3 -2.94 -23.08 -16.80
CA ARG A 3 -4.25 -22.75 -16.25
C ARG A 3 -4.20 -21.65 -15.18
N GLN A 4 -3.16 -21.66 -14.33
CA GLN A 4 -2.96 -20.62 -13.32
C GLN A 4 -2.55 -19.30 -13.96
N MET A 5 -1.65 -19.33 -14.96
CA MET A 5 -1.27 -18.12 -15.69
C MET A 5 -2.48 -17.45 -16.37
N ILE A 6 -3.34 -18.25 -17.04
CA ILE A 6 -4.58 -17.74 -17.64
C ILE A 6 -5.52 -17.18 -16.56
N ARG A 7 -5.62 -17.85 -15.40
CA ARG A 7 -6.43 -17.39 -14.29
C ARG A 7 -6.00 -16.01 -13.80
N ILE A 8 -4.71 -15.80 -13.59
CA ILE A 8 -4.14 -14.51 -13.21
C ILE A 8 -4.43 -13.48 -14.31
N ARG A 9 -4.02 -13.77 -15.56
CA ARG A 9 -4.23 -12.87 -16.71
C ARG A 9 -5.68 -12.40 -16.84
N ARG A 10 -6.66 -13.30 -16.69
CA ARG A 10 -8.08 -12.96 -16.80
C ARG A 10 -8.58 -12.03 -15.70
N PHE A 11 -8.08 -12.24 -14.47
CA PHE A 11 -8.37 -11.35 -13.35
C PHE A 11 -7.78 -9.95 -13.63
N GLU A 12 -6.50 -9.88 -13.96
CA GLU A 12 -5.81 -8.61 -14.24
C GLU A 12 -6.46 -7.84 -15.40
N GLU A 13 -6.77 -8.53 -16.51
CA GLU A 13 -7.47 -7.93 -17.65
C GLU A 13 -8.84 -7.37 -17.26
N ARG A 14 -9.53 -8.00 -16.30
CA ARG A 14 -10.79 -7.47 -15.77
C ARG A 14 -10.55 -6.23 -14.93
N CYS A 15 -9.53 -6.22 -14.07
CA CYS A 15 -9.13 -5.04 -13.31
C CYS A 15 -8.77 -3.87 -14.23
N VAL A 16 -8.00 -4.10 -15.30
CA VAL A 16 -7.70 -3.09 -16.33
C VAL A 16 -8.99 -2.54 -16.94
N ARG A 17 -9.92 -3.41 -17.35
CA ARG A 17 -11.19 -2.94 -17.94
C ARG A 17 -11.99 -2.08 -16.98
N LEU A 18 -12.07 -2.45 -15.70
CA LEU A 18 -12.79 -1.69 -14.68
C LEU A 18 -12.11 -0.35 -14.39
N TYR A 19 -10.78 -0.33 -14.35
CA TYR A 19 -10.01 0.89 -14.15
C TYR A 19 -10.14 1.84 -15.34
N SER A 20 -9.95 1.34 -16.57
CA SER A 20 -10.07 2.14 -17.80
C SER A 20 -11.49 2.64 -18.06
N SER A 21 -12.51 1.98 -17.50
CA SER A 21 -13.89 2.46 -17.56
C SER A 21 -14.27 3.38 -16.40
N GLU A 22 -13.30 3.77 -15.55
CA GLU A 22 -13.52 4.57 -14.34
C GLU A 22 -14.52 3.94 -13.35
N ALA A 23 -14.77 2.63 -13.47
CA ALA A 23 -15.65 1.90 -12.55
C ALA A 23 -14.95 1.56 -11.24
N VAL A 24 -13.62 1.65 -11.22
CA VAL A 24 -12.76 1.60 -10.04
C VAL A 24 -11.82 2.80 -10.13
N CYS A 25 -11.73 3.56 -9.03
CA CYS A 25 -10.85 4.71 -8.93
C CYS A 25 -9.63 4.40 -8.04
N GLY A 26 -8.48 5.02 -8.34
CA GLY A 26 -7.25 4.90 -7.55
C GLY A 26 -6.03 4.54 -8.39
N PHE A 27 -5.07 3.84 -7.79
CA PHE A 27 -3.91 3.29 -8.48
C PHE A 27 -4.03 1.77 -8.54
N LEU A 28 -3.81 1.21 -9.73
CA LEU A 28 -3.88 -0.22 -9.99
C LEU A 28 -2.49 -0.71 -10.41
N HIS A 29 -1.90 -1.59 -9.60
CA HIS A 29 -0.71 -2.34 -9.98
C HIS A 29 -1.16 -3.67 -10.60
N LEU A 30 -0.50 -4.09 -11.68
CA LEU A 30 -0.92 -5.22 -12.49
C LEU A 30 0.14 -6.32 -12.52
N TYR A 31 -0.25 -7.59 -12.48
CA TYR A 31 0.68 -8.72 -12.63
C TYR A 31 0.85 -9.18 -14.10
N ILE A 32 0.31 -8.40 -15.03
CA ILE A 32 0.33 -8.71 -16.47
C ILE A 32 1.78 -8.77 -16.97
N GLY A 33 2.18 -9.94 -17.48
CA GLY A 33 3.51 -10.19 -18.05
C GLY A 33 4.42 -10.99 -17.11
N GLU A 34 4.04 -11.11 -15.83
CA GLU A 34 4.83 -11.80 -14.80
C GLU A 34 4.19 -13.12 -14.39
N GLU A 35 3.10 -13.57 -15.01
CA GLU A 35 2.31 -14.72 -14.53
C GLU A 35 3.11 -16.02 -14.41
N ALA A 36 4.13 -16.19 -15.25
CA ALA A 36 5.02 -17.34 -15.20
C ALA A 36 5.86 -17.36 -13.91
N VAL A 37 6.18 -16.20 -13.33
CA VAL A 37 6.89 -16.08 -12.05
C VAL A 37 6.04 -16.68 -10.94
N ALA A 38 4.82 -16.15 -10.73
CA ALA A 38 3.92 -16.68 -9.70
C ALA A 38 3.54 -18.15 -9.94
N ALA A 39 3.18 -18.53 -11.18
CA ALA A 39 2.75 -19.90 -11.49
C ALA A 39 3.89 -20.92 -11.48
N GLY A 40 5.12 -20.50 -11.80
CA GLY A 40 6.32 -21.33 -11.76
C GLY A 40 6.84 -21.52 -10.34
N LEU A 41 7.01 -20.41 -9.59
CA LEU A 41 7.44 -20.41 -8.20
C LEU A 41 6.54 -21.30 -7.35
N LEU A 42 5.23 -21.09 -7.41
CA LEU A 42 4.28 -21.82 -6.57
C LEU A 42 4.09 -23.29 -6.96
N GLY A 43 4.58 -23.70 -8.13
CA GLY A 43 4.67 -25.11 -8.47
C GLY A 43 5.85 -25.84 -7.80
N ALA A 44 6.80 -25.10 -7.23
CA ALA A 44 8.00 -25.62 -6.59
C ALA A 44 8.05 -25.40 -5.07
N LEU A 45 7.07 -24.67 -4.51
CA LEU A 45 6.98 -24.38 -3.08
C LEU A 45 6.06 -25.38 -2.36
N GLU A 46 6.42 -25.71 -1.13
CA GLU A 46 5.60 -26.47 -0.21
C GLU A 46 4.48 -25.60 0.40
N PRO A 47 3.45 -26.20 1.03
CA PRO A 47 2.37 -25.45 1.69
C PRO A 47 2.85 -24.49 2.79
N GLU A 48 3.91 -24.85 3.51
CA GLU A 48 4.45 -24.08 4.64
C GLU A 48 5.40 -22.94 4.22
N ASP A 49 5.83 -22.93 2.95
CA ASP A 49 6.77 -21.94 2.44
C ASP A 49 6.13 -20.55 2.35
N ALA A 50 6.77 -19.58 3.00
CA ALA A 50 6.39 -18.19 2.95
C ALA A 50 6.75 -17.55 1.60
N VAL A 51 5.78 -16.85 0.99
CA VAL A 51 6.02 -16.00 -0.19
C VAL A 51 5.93 -14.56 0.26
N VAL A 52 7.05 -13.85 0.20
CA VAL A 52 7.09 -12.40 0.41
C VAL A 52 7.02 -11.74 -0.96
N SER A 53 6.00 -10.90 -1.16
CA SER A 53 5.81 -10.13 -2.39
C SER A 53 5.71 -8.65 -2.04
N THR A 54 6.04 -7.79 -3.00
CA THR A 54 5.85 -6.34 -2.91
C THR A 54 4.47 -5.95 -3.47
N TYR A 55 4.34 -4.80 -4.11
CA TYR A 55 3.08 -4.17 -4.58
C TYR A 55 2.37 -4.87 -5.75
N ARG A 56 2.78 -6.09 -6.12
CA ARG A 56 2.23 -6.93 -7.21
C ARG A 56 1.97 -8.37 -6.71
N ASP A 57 1.37 -8.50 -5.54
CA ASP A 57 1.19 -9.76 -4.79
C ASP A 57 -0.04 -10.58 -5.19
N HIS A 58 -1.07 -9.94 -5.72
CA HIS A 58 -2.31 -10.55 -6.22
C HIS A 58 -2.09 -11.74 -7.16
N GLY A 59 -1.08 -11.73 -8.04
CA GLY A 59 -0.71 -12.89 -8.85
C GLY A 59 -0.31 -14.12 -8.03
N HIS A 60 0.49 -13.91 -6.98
CA HIS A 60 0.92 -14.95 -6.04
C HIS A 60 -0.24 -15.46 -5.18
N ALA A 61 -1.08 -14.55 -4.66
CA ALA A 61 -2.26 -14.92 -3.88
C ALA A 61 -3.25 -15.76 -4.70
N LEU A 62 -3.50 -15.38 -5.95
CA LEU A 62 -4.30 -16.17 -6.88
C LEU A 62 -3.65 -17.53 -7.12
N ALA A 63 -2.35 -17.60 -7.42
CA ALA A 63 -1.70 -18.88 -7.64
C ALA A 63 -1.72 -19.80 -6.40
N ARG A 64 -1.71 -19.26 -5.16
CA ARG A 64 -1.93 -20.00 -3.90
C ARG A 64 -3.38 -20.43 -3.66
N GLY A 65 -4.30 -20.08 -4.55
CA GLY A 65 -5.69 -20.56 -4.51
C GLY A 65 -6.68 -19.59 -3.87
N VAL A 66 -6.27 -18.38 -3.46
CA VAL A 66 -7.21 -17.38 -2.98
C VAL A 66 -8.25 -17.09 -4.09
N PRO A 67 -9.56 -17.08 -3.79
CA PRO A 67 -10.58 -16.76 -4.79
C PRO A 67 -10.40 -15.34 -5.36
N MET A 68 -10.89 -15.07 -6.56
CA MET A 68 -10.67 -13.76 -7.20
C MET A 68 -11.37 -12.59 -6.48
N GLY A 69 -12.50 -12.82 -5.82
CA GLY A 69 -13.23 -11.77 -5.10
C GLY A 69 -12.41 -11.15 -3.95
N PRO A 70 -11.93 -11.95 -2.98
CA PRO A 70 -11.13 -11.47 -1.85
C PRO A 70 -9.80 -10.80 -2.20
N VAL A 71 -9.30 -10.96 -3.43
CA VAL A 71 -8.00 -10.41 -3.87
C VAL A 71 -8.14 -8.95 -4.36
N PHE A 72 -9.37 -8.46 -4.55
CA PHE A 72 -9.61 -7.10 -5.01
C PHE A 72 -10.43 -6.28 -4.01
N LEU A 73 -9.85 -5.18 -3.54
CA LEU A 73 -10.50 -4.22 -2.65
C LEU A 73 -10.33 -2.81 -3.22
N GLU A 74 -11.44 -2.12 -3.46
CA GLU A 74 -11.43 -0.69 -3.77
C GLU A 74 -11.61 0.10 -2.47
N LEU A 75 -10.56 0.77 -2.01
CA LEU A 75 -10.61 1.66 -0.86
C LEU A 75 -10.81 3.11 -1.33
N ARG A 76 -12.06 3.55 -1.31
CA ARG A 76 -12.43 4.92 -1.71
C ARG A 76 -12.03 5.91 -0.63
N THR A 77 -10.83 6.48 -0.79
CA THR A 77 -10.25 7.50 0.09
C THR A 77 -10.04 8.83 -0.64
N TYR A 78 -9.57 9.85 0.07
CA TYR A 78 -9.26 11.16 -0.47
C TYR A 78 -7.87 11.64 -0.04
N ARG A 79 -7.09 12.13 -1.00
CA ARG A 79 -5.76 12.69 -0.74
C ARG A 79 -5.88 14.17 -0.40
N PHE A 80 -5.80 14.52 0.88
CA PHE A 80 -5.97 15.92 1.31
C PHE A 80 -4.85 16.87 0.85
N ARG A 81 -3.63 16.35 0.64
CA ARG A 81 -2.49 17.12 0.16
C ARG A 81 -2.29 16.96 -1.35
N ALA A 82 -1.38 17.73 -1.93
CA ALA A 82 -0.97 17.59 -3.33
C ALA A 82 -0.32 16.21 -3.60
N HIS A 83 -0.07 15.87 -4.88
CA HIS A 83 0.49 14.56 -5.24
C HIS A 83 1.89 14.33 -4.68
N SER A 84 2.68 15.39 -4.64
CA SER A 84 4.03 15.42 -4.12
C SER A 84 4.37 16.83 -3.65
N MET A 85 5.56 17.02 -3.07
CA MET A 85 6.06 18.35 -2.71
C MET A 85 6.22 19.30 -3.90
N TYR A 86 6.31 18.79 -5.13
CA TYR A 86 6.47 19.58 -6.35
C TYR A 86 5.15 19.80 -7.11
N ASP A 87 4.04 19.24 -6.64
CA ASP A 87 2.74 19.41 -7.27
C ASP A 87 2.03 20.65 -6.72
N ALA A 88 1.72 21.59 -7.61
CA ALA A 88 1.02 22.83 -7.28
C ALA A 88 -0.50 22.66 -7.09
N ASP A 89 -1.05 21.47 -7.31
CA ASP A 89 -2.45 21.10 -7.03
C ASP A 89 -3.51 21.97 -7.71
N ARG A 90 -3.27 22.32 -8.98
CA ARG A 90 -4.12 23.27 -9.75
C ARG A 90 -5.39 22.65 -10.33
N TYR A 91 -5.60 21.35 -10.16
CA TYR A 91 -6.66 20.57 -10.82
C TYR A 91 -7.80 20.19 -9.88
N ARG A 92 -7.78 20.67 -8.62
CA ARG A 92 -8.83 20.45 -7.61
C ARG A 92 -9.20 21.75 -6.95
N THR A 93 -10.41 21.82 -6.41
CA THR A 93 -10.86 23.00 -5.67
C THR A 93 -10.63 22.84 -4.18
N LYS A 94 -10.36 23.94 -3.48
CA LYS A 94 -10.29 23.92 -2.01
C LYS A 94 -11.60 23.44 -1.39
N THR A 95 -12.74 23.82 -1.98
CA THR A 95 -14.08 23.40 -1.53
C THR A 95 -14.22 21.88 -1.55
N GLU A 96 -13.86 21.22 -2.65
CA GLU A 96 -13.89 19.75 -2.76
C GLU A 96 -13.06 19.10 -1.65
N ILE A 97 -11.85 19.62 -1.38
CA ILE A 97 -10.98 19.10 -0.32
C ILE A 97 -11.64 19.23 1.06
N GLU A 98 -12.24 20.39 1.37
CA GLU A 98 -12.92 20.62 2.65
C GLU A 98 -14.16 19.73 2.81
N GLU A 99 -14.94 19.49 1.74
CA GLU A 99 -16.07 18.55 1.76
C GLU A 99 -15.61 17.12 2.12
N TRP A 100 -14.45 16.69 1.62
CA TRP A 100 -13.89 15.39 1.95
C TRP A 100 -13.26 15.32 3.34
N LYS A 101 -12.72 16.41 3.87
CA LYS A 101 -12.15 16.46 5.25
C LYS A 101 -13.19 16.20 6.33
N VAL A 102 -14.47 16.50 6.08
CA VAL A 102 -15.57 16.12 6.99
C VAL A 102 -15.63 14.59 7.18
N ARG A 103 -15.06 13.82 6.26
CA ARG A 103 -15.00 12.35 6.30
C ARG A 103 -13.65 11.81 6.81
N ASP A 104 -12.79 12.66 7.36
CA ASP A 104 -11.48 12.25 7.87
C ASP A 104 -11.65 11.06 8.86
N PRO A 105 -11.01 9.91 8.59
CA PRO A 105 -11.15 8.74 9.44
C PRO A 105 -10.53 8.92 10.83
N ILE A 106 -9.55 9.82 11.00
CA ILE A 106 -8.83 9.96 12.29
C ILE A 106 -9.75 10.54 13.38
N PRO A 107 -10.40 11.72 13.21
CA PRO A 107 -11.34 12.23 14.21
C PRO A 107 -12.52 11.28 14.43
N ARG A 108 -13.05 10.68 13.35
CA ARG A 108 -14.19 9.77 13.43
C ARG A 108 -13.88 8.51 14.25
N LEU A 109 -12.71 7.93 14.04
CA LEU A 109 -12.25 6.78 14.83
C LEU A 109 -12.07 7.17 16.29
N PHE A 110 -11.46 8.34 16.55
CA PHE A 110 -11.29 8.83 17.91
C PHE A 110 -12.62 9.01 18.64
N ASP A 111 -13.60 9.64 17.98
CA ASP A 111 -14.95 9.84 18.52
C ASP A 111 -15.63 8.51 18.84
N GLU A 112 -15.53 7.51 17.95
CA GLU A 112 -16.06 6.16 18.16
C GLU A 112 -15.38 5.45 19.35
N LEU A 113 -14.06 5.57 19.46
CA LEU A 113 -13.30 5.00 20.57
C LEU A 113 -13.67 5.68 21.90
N CYS A 114 -14.00 6.96 21.89
CA CYS A 114 -14.52 7.66 23.06
C CYS A 114 -15.95 7.22 23.41
N ALA A 115 -16.82 7.07 22.41
CA ALA A 115 -18.20 6.61 22.60
C ALA A 115 -18.27 5.20 23.19
N THR A 116 -17.32 4.33 22.83
CA THR A 116 -17.19 2.97 23.37
C THR A 116 -16.47 2.90 24.72
N GLY A 117 -15.95 4.03 25.23
CA GLY A 117 -15.17 4.09 26.47
C GLY A 117 -13.77 3.48 26.37
N THR A 118 -13.31 3.17 25.15
CA THR A 118 -11.95 2.66 24.88
C THR A 118 -10.91 3.75 25.08
N LEU A 119 -11.23 4.98 24.69
CA LEU A 119 -10.43 6.18 24.94
C LEU A 119 -11.27 7.21 25.67
N LYS A 120 -10.60 8.19 26.26
CA LYS A 120 -11.20 9.40 26.81
C LYS A 120 -10.77 10.63 26.00
N PRO A 121 -11.58 11.70 25.97
CA PRO A 121 -11.22 12.93 25.27
C PRO A 121 -9.85 13.49 25.69
N GLU A 122 -9.48 13.38 26.97
CA GLU A 122 -8.19 13.81 27.49
C GLU A 122 -6.99 13.01 26.95
N ASP A 123 -7.20 11.78 26.47
CA ASP A 123 -6.11 10.92 25.97
C ASP A 123 -5.51 11.46 24.68
N ARG A 124 -6.25 12.27 23.92
CA ARG A 124 -5.81 12.80 22.63
C ARG A 124 -4.52 13.60 22.73
N ALA A 125 -4.45 14.53 23.68
CA ALA A 125 -3.29 15.41 23.83
C ALA A 125 -2.03 14.61 24.24
N ALA A 126 -2.21 13.59 25.08
CA ALA A 126 -1.14 12.69 25.49
C ALA A 126 -0.62 11.86 24.29
N LEU A 127 -1.53 11.33 23.47
CA LEU A 127 -1.19 10.59 22.24
C LEU A 127 -0.46 11.48 21.23
N GLU A 128 -0.98 12.68 20.94
CA GLU A 128 -0.34 13.63 20.02
C GLU A 128 1.07 14.03 20.49
N THR A 129 1.25 14.24 21.80
CA THR A 129 2.55 14.54 22.40
C THR A 129 3.53 13.36 22.27
N ALA A 130 3.07 12.15 22.60
CA ALA A 130 3.90 10.95 22.52
C ALA A 130 4.35 10.66 21.07
N VAL A 131 3.43 10.74 20.11
CA VAL A 131 3.72 10.56 18.68
C VAL A 131 4.65 11.67 18.17
N GLY A 132 4.45 12.92 18.59
CA GLY A 132 5.34 14.03 18.24
C GLY A 132 6.77 13.77 18.70
N ALA A 133 6.95 13.37 19.96
CA ALA A 133 8.26 13.04 20.50
C ALA A 133 8.94 11.87 19.79
N GLU A 134 8.19 10.84 19.39
CA GLU A 134 8.71 9.72 18.60
C GLU A 134 9.19 10.16 17.21
N ILE A 135 8.39 10.99 16.53
CA ILE A 135 8.76 11.56 15.22
C ILE A 135 10.01 12.43 15.33
N ASP A 136 10.08 13.32 16.33
CA ASP A 136 11.22 14.22 16.53
C ASP A 136 12.51 13.43 16.80
N ALA A 137 12.42 12.37 17.61
CA ALA A 137 13.55 11.47 17.86
C ALA A 137 13.99 10.75 16.58
N ALA A 138 13.05 10.24 15.78
CA ALA A 138 13.34 9.57 14.51
C ALA A 138 13.99 10.51 13.49
N VAL A 139 13.51 11.76 13.37
CA VAL A 139 14.09 12.78 12.49
C VAL A 139 15.50 13.13 12.96
N THR A 140 15.69 13.39 14.25
CA THR A 140 17.01 13.70 14.82
C THR A 140 18.02 12.57 14.54
N ALA A 141 17.60 11.32 14.72
CA ALA A 141 18.45 10.16 14.43
C ALA A 141 18.78 10.04 12.94
N ALA A 142 17.81 10.28 12.04
CA ALA A 142 18.01 10.23 10.60
C ALA A 142 18.93 11.35 10.10
N GLU A 143 18.81 12.56 10.64
CA GLU A 143 19.68 13.70 10.29
C GLU A 143 21.11 13.52 10.81
N ALA A 144 21.28 12.86 11.96
CA ALA A 144 22.60 12.54 12.51
C ALA A 144 23.26 11.32 11.84
N ALA A 145 22.52 10.54 11.05
CA ALA A 145 23.05 9.36 10.39
C ALA A 145 24.12 9.74 9.34
N PRO A 146 25.24 9.01 9.26
CA PRO A 146 26.24 9.26 8.24
C PRO A 146 25.66 8.94 6.85
N LEU A 147 26.19 9.60 5.83
CA LEU A 147 25.92 9.18 4.45
C LEU A 147 26.48 7.78 4.22
N GLU A 148 25.72 6.96 3.48
CA GLU A 148 26.16 5.62 3.09
C GLU A 148 27.44 5.70 2.25
N PRO A 149 28.43 4.81 2.48
CA PRO A 149 29.66 4.80 1.72
C PRO A 149 29.42 4.59 0.23
N VAL A 150 30.15 5.32 -0.62
CA VAL A 150 30.09 5.14 -2.08
C VAL A 150 30.45 3.71 -2.50
N ALA A 151 31.26 3.01 -1.72
CA ALA A 151 31.61 1.61 -1.94
C ALA A 151 30.38 0.67 -1.94
N ASP A 152 29.32 1.03 -1.21
CA ASP A 152 28.09 0.24 -1.08
C ASP A 152 27.09 0.52 -2.21
N LEU A 153 27.41 1.41 -3.16
CA LEU A 153 26.50 1.80 -4.25
C LEU A 153 25.98 0.63 -5.08
N THR A 154 26.78 -0.42 -5.26
CA THR A 154 26.42 -1.62 -6.05
C THR A 154 25.98 -2.80 -5.18
N ARG A 155 25.92 -2.59 -3.87
CA ARG A 155 25.47 -3.60 -2.91
C ARG A 155 24.01 -3.97 -3.23
N HIS A 156 23.69 -5.26 -3.15
CA HIS A 156 22.37 -5.84 -3.46
C HIS A 156 21.91 -5.79 -4.93
N VAL A 157 22.76 -5.35 -5.88
CA VAL A 157 22.47 -5.51 -7.32
C VAL A 157 22.50 -6.99 -7.72
N TYR A 158 23.41 -7.77 -7.13
CA TYR A 158 23.49 -9.22 -7.29
C TYR A 158 23.44 -9.90 -5.92
N ALA A 159 23.01 -11.17 -5.92
CA ALA A 159 23.18 -12.02 -4.76
C ALA A 159 24.67 -12.20 -4.43
N GLU A 160 24.98 -12.39 -3.16
CA GLU A 160 26.34 -12.68 -2.73
C GLU A 160 26.83 -13.98 -3.39
N ARG A 161 28.09 -13.99 -3.85
CA ARG A 161 28.69 -15.23 -4.35
C ARG A 161 28.80 -16.22 -3.18
N LYS A 162 28.16 -17.37 -3.34
CA LYS A 162 28.36 -18.53 -2.50
C LYS A 162 29.71 -19.17 -2.78
#